data_AF-A0A8S3SEH2-F1
#
_entry.id   AF-A0A8S3SEH2-F1
#
_cell.length_a   1.000
_cell.length_b   1.000
_cell.length_c   1.000
_cell.angle_alpha   90.00
_cell.angle_beta   90.00
_cell.angle_gamma   90.00
#
_symmetry.space_group_name_H-M   'P 1'
#
loop_
_entity.id
_entity.type
_entity.pdbx_description
1 polymer ?
#
loop_
_entity_poly.entity_id
_entity_poly.type
_entity_poly.pdbx_seq_one_letter_code
_entity_poly.pdbx_strand_id
1 'polypeptide(L)'
;MQLKEIDYNRNSTSLSSYTSSTVAGDEVYTALWMLFLGLLFKGLITIFTFGIKVPSGLFIPSMAVGAIVGRIVGIGMEQLVVRNHDNPFFQNMCQSKQFCTITPGLYAMVGAAAALGGVTRMTVSLVVIMFELTGGLQYIVPLMLAVMTSKWVGDALGKDGIYDAHIALNGYPYLDSKKEFTHTTIAADVMRPRRNDPPLCVITQDSMTVEEVEAIFRDTSHNGFPVVLSSESQYLVGFVLRRDLMLAIANARKNQEGVVSNSIVYFSSQVPNNPNDPAPLKLRKILDMAPITITDQTPMETVVEMFRKLGLRQTLVTHNGRLLGIITKKDVLRHVAQLGNQDPESILFN
;
A
#
# COMPACT_ATOMS: atom_id res chain seq x y z
N MET A 1 -0.67 6.05 36.45
CA MET A 1 -0.24 7.13 37.37
C MET A 1 -1.43 8.05 37.54
N GLN A 2 -2.12 7.96 38.68
CA GLN A 2 -3.34 8.71 38.96
C GLN A 2 -3.01 10.22 38.98
N LEU A 3 -3.67 10.97 38.11
CA LEU A 3 -3.63 12.43 38.10
C LEU A 3 -4.34 12.92 39.35
N LYS A 4 -3.55 13.47 40.28
CA LYS A 4 -3.99 14.11 41.52
C LYS A 4 -4.77 15.38 41.16
N GLU A 5 -5.85 15.62 41.90
CA GLU A 5 -6.77 16.75 41.77
C GLU A 5 -6.03 18.09 41.61
N ILE A 6 -6.49 18.87 40.63
CA ILE A 6 -6.07 20.26 40.38
C ILE A 6 -6.89 21.12 41.35
N ASP A 7 -6.29 21.50 42.47
CA ASP A 7 -6.93 22.32 43.50
C ASP A 7 -6.93 23.79 43.06
N TYR A 8 -8.05 24.24 42.51
CA TYR A 8 -8.38 25.65 42.40
C TYR A 8 -8.41 26.27 43.81
N ASN A 9 -7.78 27.44 43.98
CA ASN A 9 -7.73 28.19 45.23
C ASN A 9 -9.18 28.52 45.71
N ARG A 10 -9.75 27.67 46.60
CA ARG A 10 -11.16 27.75 47.05
C ARG A 10 -11.23 28.02 48.55
N ASN A 11 -11.89 29.11 48.91
CA ASN A 11 -12.42 29.29 50.26
C ASN A 11 -13.57 28.29 50.45
N SER A 12 -13.43 27.42 51.44
CA SER A 12 -14.21 26.20 51.62
C SER A 12 -15.60 26.44 52.19
N THR A 13 -16.58 26.75 51.34
CA THR A 13 -18.02 26.65 51.65
C THR A 13 -18.87 26.49 50.39
N SER A 14 -18.79 25.37 49.69
CA SER A 14 -19.92 24.79 48.92
C SER A 14 -19.49 23.50 48.20
N LEU A 15 -20.20 22.42 48.53
CA LEU A 15 -20.12 21.11 47.90
C LEU A 15 -20.88 21.17 46.57
N SER A 16 -20.28 21.74 45.52
CA SER A 16 -20.86 21.74 44.16
C SER A 16 -19.78 21.79 43.08
N SER A 17 -19.78 20.72 42.28
CA SER A 17 -19.46 20.62 40.86
C SER A 17 -18.06 21.07 40.38
N TYR A 18 -17.32 20.08 39.89
CA TYR A 18 -16.30 20.22 38.84
C TYR A 18 -16.89 21.01 37.66
N THR A 19 -16.70 22.33 37.60
CA THR A 19 -16.86 23.18 36.38
C THR A 19 -16.81 24.65 36.80
N SER A 20 -15.66 25.30 36.69
CA SER A 20 -15.55 26.77 36.77
C SER A 20 -14.37 27.22 35.92
N SER A 21 -14.62 27.75 34.73
CA SER A 21 -13.57 28.36 33.89
C SER A 21 -13.16 29.68 34.55
N THR A 22 -12.00 29.70 35.20
CA THR A 22 -11.45 30.89 35.88
C THR A 22 -10.17 31.35 35.18
N VAL A 23 -9.81 32.62 35.39
CA VAL A 23 -8.60 33.25 34.82
C VAL A 23 -7.36 32.45 35.23
N ALA A 24 -6.45 32.18 34.28
CA ALA A 24 -5.22 31.41 34.51
C ALA A 24 -4.46 31.87 35.76
N GLY A 25 -4.39 30.99 36.77
CA GLY A 25 -3.43 31.08 37.86
C GLY A 25 -2.07 30.50 37.47
N ASP A 26 -1.09 30.62 38.38
CA ASP A 26 0.29 30.14 38.19
C ASP A 26 0.38 28.64 37.85
N GLU A 27 -0.59 27.85 38.31
CA GLU A 27 -0.65 26.41 38.02
C GLU A 27 -0.94 26.11 36.54
N VAL A 28 -1.72 26.95 35.85
CA VAL A 28 -2.03 26.77 34.43
C VAL A 28 -0.78 27.05 33.58
N TYR A 29 -0.01 28.09 33.94
CA TYR A 29 1.28 28.38 33.30
C TYR A 29 2.29 27.26 33.53
N THR A 30 2.34 26.71 34.74
CA THR A 30 3.20 25.57 35.07
C THR A 30 2.79 24.32 34.27
N ALA A 31 1.49 24.05 34.15
CA ALA A 31 0.98 22.94 33.34
C ALA A 31 1.28 23.11 31.84
N LEU A 32 1.12 24.31 31.27
CA LEU A 32 1.48 24.61 29.89
C LEU A 32 2.98 24.42 29.64
N TRP A 33 3.82 24.85 30.59
CA TRP A 33 5.26 24.65 30.51
C TRP A 33 5.64 23.16 30.55
N MET A 34 5.04 22.38 31.44
CA MET A 34 5.25 20.92 31.50
C MET A 34 4.79 20.21 30.22
N LEU A 35 3.66 20.63 29.63
CA LEU A 35 3.18 20.08 28.36
C LEU A 35 4.12 20.43 27.20
N PHE A 36 4.63 21.66 27.15
CA PHE A 36 5.58 22.08 26.14
C PHE A 36 6.90 21.30 26.25
N LEU A 37 7.42 21.12 27.47
CA LEU A 37 8.61 20.29 27.71
C LEU A 37 8.34 18.82 27.31
N GLY A 38 7.17 18.29 27.67
CA GLY A 38 6.73 16.96 27.28
C GLY A 38 6.63 16.78 25.77
N LEU A 39 6.15 17.78 25.03
CA LEU A 39 6.11 17.78 23.57
C LEU A 39 7.49 17.63 22.95
N LEU A 40 8.46 18.42 23.41
CA LEU A 40 9.84 18.38 22.92
C LEU A 40 10.49 17.03 23.17
N PHE A 41 10.44 16.53 24.41
CA PHE A 41 11.03 15.23 24.75
C PHE A 41 10.34 14.09 23.99
N LYS A 42 9.01 14.09 23.92
CA LYS A 42 8.26 13.02 23.24
C LYS A 42 8.51 13.03 21.74
N GLY A 43 8.59 14.21 21.12
CA GLY A 43 8.94 14.36 19.70
C GLY A 43 10.32 13.78 19.40
N LEU A 44 11.34 14.17 20.17
CA LEU A 44 12.72 13.67 20.00
C LEU A 44 12.81 12.15 20.18
N ILE A 45 12.23 11.61 21.26
CA ILE A 45 12.24 10.16 21.51
C ILE A 45 11.54 9.41 20.38
N THR A 46 10.42 9.94 19.85
CA THR A 46 9.69 9.29 18.76
C THR A 46 10.55 9.16 17.51
N ILE A 47 11.31 10.20 17.14
CA ILE A 47 12.25 10.17 16.01
C ILE A 47 13.31 9.08 16.21
N PHE A 48 13.94 9.02 17.39
CA PHE A 48 14.93 7.99 17.67
C PHE A 48 14.33 6.58 17.67
N THR A 49 13.17 6.37 18.30
CA THR A 49 12.55 5.04 18.38
C THR A 49 12.08 4.52 17.02
N PHE A 50 11.71 5.41 16.09
CA PHE A 50 11.33 5.01 14.73
C PHE A 50 12.53 4.54 13.90
N GLY A 51 13.73 5.10 14.11
CA GLY A 51 14.95 4.73 13.40
C GLY A 51 15.59 3.41 13.86
N ILE A 52 15.11 2.81 14.95
CA ILE A 52 15.68 1.58 15.50
C ILE A 52 15.02 0.37 14.84
N LYS A 53 15.82 -0.67 14.51
CA LYS A 53 15.36 -1.95 13.94
C LYS A 53 14.66 -2.84 14.98
N VAL A 54 13.60 -2.35 15.59
CA VAL A 54 12.77 -3.07 16.57
C VAL A 54 11.32 -3.08 16.08
N PRO A 55 10.58 -4.19 16.20
CA PRO A 55 9.16 -4.22 15.85
C PRO A 55 8.39 -3.24 16.76
N SER A 56 8.00 -2.10 16.20
CA SER A 56 7.32 -1.01 16.90
C SER A 56 6.29 -0.33 16.00
N GLY A 57 5.34 0.37 16.61
CA GLY A 57 4.28 1.10 15.93
C GLY A 57 4.42 2.61 16.08
N LEU A 58 4.19 3.36 15.00
CA LEU A 58 4.25 4.83 14.98
C LEU A 58 2.91 5.51 15.34
N PHE A 59 1.82 4.75 15.37
CA PHE A 59 0.46 5.26 15.52
C PHE A 59 0.24 5.96 16.88
N ILE A 60 0.51 5.25 17.99
CA ILE A 60 0.30 5.78 19.35
C ILE A 60 1.24 6.95 19.68
N PRO A 61 2.57 6.88 19.39
CA PRO A 61 3.47 8.01 19.61
C PRO A 61 3.02 9.29 18.88
N SER A 62 2.58 9.17 17.63
CA SER A 62 2.12 10.32 16.83
C SER A 62 0.83 10.93 17.39
N MET A 63 -0.12 10.10 17.83
CA MET A 63 -1.33 10.59 18.51
C MET A 63 -0.98 11.31 19.81
N ALA A 64 -0.04 10.81 20.59
CA ALA A 64 0.36 11.44 21.84
C ALA A 64 0.97 12.83 21.61
N VAL A 65 1.86 12.97 20.63
CA VAL A 65 2.44 14.27 20.24
C VAL A 65 1.33 15.23 19.80
N GLY A 66 0.42 14.79 18.94
CA GLY A 66 -0.72 15.60 18.51
C GLY A 66 -1.68 15.97 19.63
N ALA A 67 -1.91 15.06 20.57
CA ALA A 67 -2.78 15.30 21.73
C ALA A 67 -2.21 16.38 22.65
N ILE A 68 -0.90 16.38 22.87
CA ILE A 68 -0.22 17.42 23.66
C ILE A 68 -0.38 18.78 22.99
N VAL A 69 -0.13 18.87 21.67
CA VAL A 69 -0.33 20.12 20.91
C VAL A 69 -1.78 20.57 20.97
N GLY A 70 -2.73 19.67 20.72
CA GLY A 70 -4.16 19.95 20.79
C GLY A 70 -4.58 20.42 22.19
N ARG A 71 -4.02 19.84 23.25
CA ARG A 71 -4.30 20.25 24.63
C ARG A 71 -3.76 21.65 24.93
N ILE A 72 -2.56 21.98 24.46
CA ILE A 72 -1.97 23.33 24.59
C ILE A 72 -2.86 24.36 23.89
N VAL A 73 -3.30 24.07 22.65
CA VAL A 73 -4.21 24.95 21.90
C VAL A 73 -5.57 25.07 22.61
N GLY A 74 -6.11 23.98 23.16
CA GLY A 74 -7.38 23.98 23.88
C GLY A 74 -7.35 24.84 25.14
N ILE A 75 -6.28 24.73 25.95
CA ILE A 75 -6.08 25.57 27.14
C ILE A 75 -5.88 27.03 26.72
N GLY A 76 -5.07 27.28 25.67
CA GLY A 76 -4.85 28.64 25.14
C GLY A 76 -6.14 29.28 24.66
N MET A 77 -7.00 28.53 23.95
CA MET A 77 -8.30 29.00 23.48
C MET A 77 -9.25 29.30 24.64
N GLU A 78 -9.31 28.42 25.64
CA GLU A 78 -10.09 28.66 26.87
C GLU A 78 -9.68 29.98 27.54
N GLN A 79 -8.37 30.20 27.72
CA GLN A 79 -7.85 31.42 28.34
C GLN A 79 -8.10 32.67 27.48
N LEU A 80 -8.01 32.55 26.15
CA LEU A 80 -8.30 33.65 25.23
C LEU A 80 -9.78 34.08 25.34
N VAL A 81 -10.70 33.12 25.39
CA VAL A 81 -12.14 33.38 25.51
C VAL A 81 -12.49 33.97 26.87
N VAL A 82 -11.89 33.47 27.95
CA VAL A 82 -12.10 34.03 29.30
C VAL A 82 -11.57 35.47 29.41
N ARG A 83 -10.43 35.77 28.79
CA ARG A 83 -9.82 37.11 28.83
C ARG A 83 -10.57 38.14 27.97
N ASN A 84 -11.09 37.73 26.81
CA ASN A 84 -11.76 38.60 25.84
C ASN A 84 -13.28 38.37 25.79
N HIS A 85 -13.90 38.23 26.96
CA HIS A 85 -15.33 37.95 27.07
C HIS A 85 -16.23 39.03 26.45
N ASP A 86 -15.74 40.27 26.38
CA ASP A 86 -16.51 41.42 25.89
C ASP A 86 -16.57 41.50 24.34
N ASN A 87 -15.78 40.70 23.62
CA ASN A 87 -15.78 40.70 22.16
C ASN A 87 -17.02 40.00 21.58
N PRO A 88 -17.73 40.60 20.60
CA PRO A 88 -18.98 40.07 20.06
C PRO A 88 -18.84 38.68 19.39
N PHE A 89 -17.63 38.32 18.95
CA PHE A 89 -17.33 36.98 18.40
C PHE A 89 -17.32 35.87 19.46
N PHE A 90 -16.99 36.20 20.71
CA PHE A 90 -16.79 35.24 21.80
C PHE A 90 -17.96 35.19 22.80
N GLN A 91 -18.83 36.20 22.77
CA GLN A 91 -20.01 36.29 23.65
C GLN A 91 -20.94 35.07 23.56
N ASN A 92 -21.10 34.49 22.37
CA ASN A 92 -21.99 33.33 22.17
C ASN A 92 -21.40 31.98 22.61
N MET A 93 -20.12 31.93 23.01
CA MET A 93 -19.44 30.67 23.40
C MET A 93 -19.43 30.41 24.91
N CYS A 94 -19.84 31.38 25.73
CA CYS A 94 -19.98 31.21 27.18
C CYS A 94 -21.43 31.48 27.59
N GLN A 95 -22.06 30.51 28.25
CA GLN A 95 -23.43 30.64 28.76
C GLN A 95 -23.50 31.54 30.01
N SER A 96 -22.38 31.68 30.73
CA SER A 96 -22.24 32.57 31.89
C SER A 96 -20.78 32.92 32.14
N LYS A 97 -20.49 33.96 32.94
CA LYS A 97 -19.13 34.41 33.33
C LYS A 97 -18.25 33.30 33.96
N GLN A 98 -18.85 32.20 34.39
CA GLN A 98 -18.17 31.06 35.03
C GLN A 98 -18.24 29.76 34.21
N PHE A 99 -19.04 29.73 33.13
CA PHE A 99 -19.29 28.52 32.33
C PHE A 99 -19.08 28.82 30.84
N CYS A 100 -17.88 28.49 30.36
CA CYS A 100 -17.56 28.48 28.94
C CYS A 100 -17.59 27.06 28.39
N THR A 101 -18.14 26.90 27.19
CA THR A 101 -18.41 25.60 26.56
C THR A 101 -17.17 25.01 25.86
N ILE A 102 -15.97 25.29 26.38
CA ILE A 102 -14.69 24.90 25.78
C ILE A 102 -14.08 23.80 26.64
N THR A 103 -14.00 22.59 26.08
CA THR A 103 -13.37 21.45 26.75
C THR A 103 -12.01 21.18 26.12
N PRO A 104 -10.88 21.44 26.81
CA PRO A 104 -9.54 21.19 26.27
C PRO A 104 -9.28 19.73 25.86
N GLY A 105 -10.06 18.78 26.39
CA GLY A 105 -10.05 17.38 25.96
C GLY A 105 -10.46 17.18 24.50
N LEU A 106 -11.44 17.94 24.00
CA LEU A 106 -11.88 17.83 22.60
C LEU A 106 -10.78 18.32 21.65
N TYR A 107 -10.12 19.43 21.98
CA TYR A 107 -8.99 19.93 21.21
C TYR A 107 -7.81 18.97 21.21
N ALA A 108 -7.54 18.28 22.33
CA ALA A 108 -6.52 17.23 22.38
C ALA A 108 -6.85 16.07 21.42
N MET A 109 -8.11 15.63 21.37
CA MET A 109 -8.54 14.58 20.43
C MET A 109 -8.40 15.02 18.96
N VAL A 110 -8.80 16.25 18.65
CA VAL A 110 -8.66 16.81 17.30
C VAL A 110 -7.18 16.93 16.90
N GLY A 111 -6.32 17.41 17.81
CA GLY A 111 -4.88 17.49 17.59
C GLY A 111 -4.21 16.13 17.40
N ALA A 112 -4.64 15.11 18.15
CA ALA A 112 -4.16 13.74 18.00
C ALA A 112 -4.46 13.17 16.61
N ALA A 113 -5.70 13.33 16.14
CA ALA A 113 -6.11 12.89 14.81
C ALA A 113 -5.43 13.70 13.70
N ALA A 114 -5.31 15.02 13.86
CA ALA A 114 -4.64 15.88 12.87
C ALA A 114 -3.15 15.51 12.72
N ALA A 115 -2.42 15.33 13.82
CA ALA A 115 -1.01 14.94 13.76
C ALA A 115 -0.82 13.57 13.10
N LEU A 116 -1.65 12.59 13.48
CA LEU A 116 -1.56 11.27 12.88
C LEU A 116 -1.92 11.29 11.39
N GLY A 117 -3.00 11.98 11.02
CA GLY A 117 -3.42 12.13 9.62
C GLY A 117 -2.34 12.82 8.78
N GLY A 118 -1.59 13.76 9.34
CA GLY A 118 -0.45 14.39 8.69
C GLY A 118 0.75 13.44 8.50
N VAL A 119 1.03 12.59 9.48
CA VAL A 119 2.14 11.62 9.44
C VAL A 119 1.84 10.45 8.50
N THR A 120 0.64 9.86 8.59
CA THR A 120 0.28 8.65 7.85
C THR A 120 -0.41 8.93 6.52
N ARG A 121 -0.96 10.13 6.32
CA ARG A 121 -1.80 10.51 5.18
C ARG A 121 -3.06 9.64 5.02
N MET A 122 -3.50 8.97 6.10
CA MET A 122 -4.76 8.24 6.16
C MET A 122 -5.86 9.16 6.70
N THR A 123 -6.90 9.44 5.91
CA THR A 123 -7.97 10.38 6.29
C THR A 123 -9.23 9.69 6.77
N VAL A 124 -9.91 8.95 5.89
CA VAL A 124 -11.24 8.38 6.17
C VAL A 124 -11.18 7.35 7.30
N SER A 125 -10.32 6.34 7.19
CA SER A 125 -10.19 5.28 8.20
C SER A 125 -9.78 5.83 9.56
N LEU A 126 -8.91 6.84 9.60
CA LEU A 126 -8.47 7.46 10.86
C LEU A 126 -9.63 8.17 11.56
N VAL A 127 -10.41 8.96 10.82
CA VAL A 127 -11.57 9.68 11.39
C VAL A 127 -12.58 8.69 11.97
N VAL A 128 -12.82 7.56 11.28
CA VAL A 128 -13.70 6.50 11.79
C VAL A 128 -13.15 5.86 13.06
N ILE A 129 -11.87 5.48 13.09
CA ILE A 129 -11.24 4.90 14.30
C ILE A 129 -11.34 5.87 15.49
N MET A 130 -11.02 7.14 15.27
CA MET A 130 -11.07 8.15 16.34
C MET A 130 -12.51 8.42 16.80
N PHE A 131 -13.47 8.39 15.88
CA PHE A 131 -14.90 8.46 16.19
C PHE A 131 -15.34 7.25 17.04
N GLU A 132 -15.00 6.02 16.64
CA GLU A 132 -15.38 4.81 17.38
C GLU A 132 -14.79 4.79 18.79
N LEU A 133 -13.55 5.26 18.96
CA LEU A 133 -12.90 5.36 20.27
C LEU A 133 -13.53 6.41 21.19
N THR A 134 -14.17 7.44 20.63
CA THR A 134 -14.74 8.55 21.40
C THR A 134 -16.25 8.43 21.63
N GLY A 135 -16.95 7.65 20.81
CA GLY A 135 -18.39 7.33 20.97
C GLY A 135 -19.34 8.51 20.69
N GLY A 136 -18.86 9.62 20.12
CA GLY A 136 -19.63 10.84 19.90
C GLY A 136 -19.75 11.24 18.43
N LEU A 137 -20.94 11.05 17.82
CA LEU A 137 -21.20 11.37 16.41
C LEU A 137 -21.15 12.88 16.08
N GLN A 138 -21.37 13.73 17.09
CA GLN A 138 -21.55 15.17 16.88
C GLN A 138 -20.27 15.89 16.44
N TYR A 139 -19.08 15.31 16.70
CA TYR A 139 -17.79 15.96 16.46
C TYR A 139 -17.05 15.44 15.23
N ILE A 140 -17.70 14.64 14.38
CA ILE A 140 -17.07 14.02 13.21
C ILE A 140 -16.69 15.05 12.14
N VAL A 141 -17.53 16.06 11.90
CA VAL A 141 -17.31 17.05 10.84
C VAL A 141 -16.10 17.94 11.15
N PRO A 142 -15.98 18.56 12.34
CA PRO A 142 -14.77 19.34 12.68
C PRO A 142 -13.49 18.50 12.69
N LEU A 143 -13.58 17.24 13.12
CA LEU A 143 -12.45 16.32 13.13
C LEU A 143 -11.97 16.01 11.70
N MET A 144 -12.91 15.73 10.78
CA MET A 144 -12.59 15.48 9.38
C MET A 144 -11.94 16.70 8.71
N LEU A 145 -12.43 17.91 9.00
CA LEU A 145 -11.84 19.15 8.48
C LEU A 145 -10.40 19.32 8.97
N ALA A 146 -10.14 19.10 10.27
CA ALA A 146 -8.78 19.21 10.83
C ALA A 146 -7.81 18.16 10.25
N VAL A 147 -8.29 16.93 10.04
CA VAL A 147 -7.48 15.86 9.41
C VAL A 147 -7.20 16.18 7.94
N MET A 148 -8.18 16.70 7.20
CA MET A 148 -8.00 17.09 5.80
C MET A 148 -7.04 18.26 5.64
N THR A 149 -7.14 19.30 6.47
CA THR A 149 -6.20 20.43 6.44
C THR A 149 -4.78 19.98 6.77
N SER A 150 -4.62 19.12 7.80
CA SER A 150 -3.32 18.52 8.12
C SER A 150 -2.75 17.72 6.95
N LYS A 151 -3.58 16.91 6.27
CA LYS A 151 -3.17 16.18 5.07
C LYS A 151 -2.73 17.14 3.96
N TRP A 152 -3.51 18.16 3.64
CA TRP A 152 -3.16 19.12 2.56
C TRP A 152 -1.88 19.88 2.84
N VAL A 153 -1.69 20.35 4.07
CA VAL A 153 -0.43 20.98 4.50
C VAL A 153 0.73 19.99 4.38
N GLY A 154 0.50 18.74 4.78
CA GLY A 154 1.44 17.66 4.56
C GLY A 154 1.77 17.47 3.08
N ASP A 155 0.76 17.37 2.21
CA ASP A 155 0.90 17.09 0.77
C ASP A 155 1.66 18.23 0.08
N ALA A 156 1.52 19.47 0.59
CA ALA A 156 2.26 20.63 0.13
C ALA A 156 3.75 20.62 0.55
N LEU A 157 4.07 20.14 1.76
CA LEU A 157 5.45 20.06 2.25
C LEU A 157 6.20 18.84 1.71
N GLY A 158 5.49 17.75 1.44
CA GLY A 158 6.08 16.49 0.97
C GLY A 158 5.03 15.56 0.37
N LYS A 159 5.41 14.89 -0.72
CA LYS A 159 4.50 14.07 -1.53
C LYS A 159 4.09 12.76 -0.86
N ASP A 160 4.94 12.20 -0.01
CA ASP A 160 4.74 10.86 0.54
C ASP A 160 4.54 10.89 2.06
N GLY A 161 3.62 10.05 2.56
CA GLY A 161 3.50 9.77 3.99
C GLY A 161 4.66 8.92 4.50
N ILE A 162 4.79 8.76 5.81
CA ILE A 162 5.90 8.01 6.40
C ILE A 162 5.98 6.55 5.93
N TYR A 163 4.82 5.90 5.72
CA TYR A 163 4.76 4.52 5.24
C TYR A 163 5.18 4.41 3.77
N ASP A 164 4.70 5.32 2.92
CA ASP A 164 5.04 5.36 1.50
C ASP A 164 6.53 5.70 1.32
N ALA A 165 7.06 6.64 2.11
CA ALA A 165 8.48 6.97 2.12
C ALA A 165 9.36 5.79 2.56
N HIS A 166 8.95 5.01 3.57
CA HIS A 166 9.69 3.84 4.01
C HIS A 166 9.67 2.70 2.98
N ILE A 167 8.57 2.54 2.23
CA ILE A 167 8.49 1.60 1.09
C ILE A 167 9.49 2.00 0.01
N ALA A 168 9.54 3.30 -0.34
CA ALA A 168 10.47 3.82 -1.32
C ALA A 168 11.94 3.68 -0.89
N LEU A 169 12.25 3.99 0.38
CA LEU A 169 13.60 3.86 0.94
C LEU A 169 14.10 2.41 0.97
N ASN A 170 13.21 1.44 1.14
CA ASN A 170 13.57 0.02 1.08
C ASN A 170 13.58 -0.56 -0.35
N GLY A 171 13.26 0.24 -1.37
CA GLY A 171 13.24 -0.21 -2.76
C GLY A 171 12.18 -1.28 -3.04
N TYR A 172 11.11 -1.35 -2.24
CA TYR A 172 10.10 -2.39 -2.45
C TYR A 172 9.29 -2.16 -3.74
N PRO A 173 9.00 -3.22 -4.52
CA PRO A 173 8.25 -3.13 -5.77
C PRO A 173 6.75 -2.86 -5.51
N TYR A 174 6.41 -1.60 -5.22
CA TYR A 174 5.04 -1.15 -4.92
C TYR A 174 4.46 -0.34 -6.07
N LEU A 175 3.30 -0.78 -6.57
CA LEU A 175 2.55 -0.09 -7.61
C LEU A 175 1.46 0.74 -6.94
N ASP A 176 1.73 2.03 -6.75
CA ASP A 176 0.80 2.95 -6.09
C ASP A 176 -0.48 3.09 -6.89
N SER A 177 -1.64 2.82 -6.29
CA SER A 177 -2.95 2.96 -6.94
C SER A 177 -3.42 4.40 -7.09
N LYS A 178 -2.83 5.34 -6.33
CA LYS A 178 -3.23 6.75 -6.31
C LYS A 178 -2.63 7.57 -7.46
N LYS A 179 -1.57 7.07 -8.10
CA LYS A 179 -0.87 7.79 -9.19
C LYS A 179 -1.50 7.48 -10.54
N GLU A 180 -2.07 8.49 -11.17
CA GLU A 180 -2.53 8.43 -12.56
C GLU A 180 -1.33 8.29 -13.50
N PHE A 181 -1.48 7.44 -14.52
CA PHE A 181 -0.44 7.19 -15.49
C PHE A 181 -0.72 8.06 -16.72
N THR A 182 -0.02 9.20 -16.83
CA THR A 182 -0.28 10.21 -17.88
C THR A 182 0.57 10.03 -19.14
N HIS A 183 1.33 8.94 -19.25
CA HIS A 183 2.28 8.74 -20.34
C HIS A 183 1.67 7.97 -21.53
N THR A 184 2.02 8.38 -22.75
CA THR A 184 1.50 7.87 -24.02
C THR A 184 2.18 6.58 -24.51
N THR A 185 2.85 5.83 -23.62
CA THR A 185 3.56 4.60 -24.00
C THR A 185 2.59 3.43 -24.21
N ILE A 186 2.94 2.51 -25.11
CA ILE A 186 2.11 1.34 -25.43
C ILE A 186 2.71 0.04 -24.86
N ALA A 187 1.90 -1.02 -24.81
CA ALA A 187 2.33 -2.34 -24.35
C ALA A 187 3.56 -2.88 -25.10
N ALA A 188 3.66 -2.62 -26.40
CA ALA A 188 4.80 -3.03 -27.23
C ALA A 188 6.15 -2.46 -26.77
N ASP A 189 6.17 -1.29 -26.11
CA ASP A 189 7.41 -0.64 -25.65
C ASP A 189 7.96 -1.27 -24.36
N VAL A 190 7.07 -1.91 -23.58
CA VAL A 190 7.35 -2.43 -22.24
C VAL A 190 7.51 -3.95 -22.24
N MET A 191 6.85 -4.65 -23.16
CA MET A 191 6.88 -6.10 -23.25
C MET A 191 8.29 -6.67 -23.44
N ARG A 192 8.47 -7.90 -22.96
CA ARG A 192 9.67 -8.72 -23.17
C ARG A 192 9.32 -9.92 -24.05
N PRO A 193 10.20 -10.34 -24.97
CA PRO A 193 11.50 -9.77 -25.28
C PRO A 193 11.40 -8.46 -26.10
N ARG A 194 12.37 -7.56 -25.93
CA ARG A 194 12.57 -6.43 -26.84
C ARG A 194 13.27 -6.90 -28.10
N ARG A 195 13.30 -6.06 -29.15
CA ARG A 195 13.94 -6.37 -30.46
C ARG A 195 15.39 -6.86 -30.37
N ASN A 196 16.10 -6.52 -29.28
CA ASN A 196 17.51 -6.88 -29.07
C ASN A 196 17.71 -7.95 -27.98
N ASP A 197 16.63 -8.41 -27.34
CA ASP A 197 16.70 -9.46 -26.31
C ASP A 197 16.63 -10.85 -26.96
N PRO A 198 17.10 -11.91 -26.26
CA PRO A 198 16.87 -13.28 -26.70
C PRO A 198 15.37 -13.57 -26.86
N PRO A 199 14.99 -14.48 -27.77
CA PRO A 199 13.59 -14.83 -28.00
C PRO A 199 12.92 -15.34 -26.72
N LEU A 200 11.60 -15.11 -26.63
CA LEU A 200 10.81 -15.58 -25.50
C LEU A 200 10.91 -17.10 -25.39
N CYS A 201 11.19 -17.61 -24.19
CA CYS A 201 11.11 -19.04 -23.94
C CYS A 201 9.64 -19.48 -23.97
N VAL A 202 9.28 -20.25 -25.00
CA VAL A 202 7.93 -20.76 -25.24
C VAL A 202 7.94 -22.29 -25.22
N ILE A 203 6.81 -22.91 -24.89
CA ILE A 203 6.63 -24.36 -25.00
C ILE A 203 5.67 -24.65 -26.15
N THR A 204 5.96 -25.65 -26.99
CA THR A 204 5.08 -26.04 -28.09
C THR A 204 3.97 -26.98 -27.62
N GLN A 205 2.84 -26.98 -28.32
CA GLN A 205 1.67 -27.79 -27.97
C GLN A 205 1.92 -29.31 -28.07
N ASP A 206 2.72 -29.77 -29.04
CA ASP A 206 2.83 -31.19 -29.41
C ASP A 206 4.19 -31.62 -29.99
N SER A 207 5.22 -30.75 -30.05
CA SER A 207 6.53 -31.12 -30.61
C SER A 207 7.66 -31.33 -29.60
N MET A 208 7.53 -30.83 -28.36
CA MET A 208 8.63 -30.85 -27.38
C MET A 208 8.70 -32.15 -26.59
N THR A 209 9.92 -32.64 -26.35
CA THR A 209 10.16 -33.80 -25.50
C THR A 209 10.24 -33.42 -24.01
N VAL A 210 10.07 -34.40 -23.12
CA VAL A 210 10.23 -34.19 -21.67
C VAL A 210 11.64 -33.70 -21.35
N GLU A 211 12.67 -34.20 -22.03
CA GLU A 211 14.05 -33.78 -21.85
C GLU A 211 14.27 -32.30 -22.18
N GLU A 212 13.71 -31.82 -23.29
CA GLU A 212 13.78 -30.41 -23.69
C GLU A 212 13.07 -29.51 -22.68
N VAL A 213 11.90 -29.92 -22.19
CA VAL A 213 11.17 -29.18 -21.15
C VAL A 213 11.96 -29.15 -19.84
N GLU A 214 12.61 -30.25 -19.46
CA GLU A 214 13.51 -30.28 -18.30
C GLU A 214 14.77 -29.43 -18.51
N ALA A 215 15.29 -29.34 -19.74
CA ALA A 215 16.41 -28.47 -20.10
C ALA A 215 16.05 -26.99 -19.92
N ILE A 216 14.86 -26.58 -20.37
CA ILE A 216 14.34 -25.23 -20.14
C ILE A 216 14.32 -24.89 -18.64
N PHE A 217 13.97 -25.84 -17.78
CA PHE A 217 13.99 -25.61 -16.34
C PHE A 217 15.39 -25.45 -15.77
N ARG A 218 16.39 -26.11 -16.34
CA ARG A 218 17.80 -25.97 -15.90
C ARG A 218 18.37 -24.62 -16.36
N ASP A 219 18.04 -24.21 -17.57
CA ASP A 219 18.64 -23.03 -18.21
C ASP A 219 17.95 -21.72 -17.81
N THR A 220 16.66 -21.77 -17.45
CA THR A 220 15.87 -20.57 -17.13
C THR A 220 15.39 -20.56 -15.68
N SER A 221 15.23 -19.37 -15.10
CA SER A 221 14.66 -19.15 -13.77
C SER A 221 13.20 -18.66 -13.81
N HIS A 222 12.55 -18.74 -14.97
CA HIS A 222 11.18 -18.26 -15.17
C HIS A 222 10.15 -19.15 -14.45
N ASN A 223 9.13 -18.53 -13.85
CA ASN A 223 8.10 -19.23 -13.07
C ASN A 223 6.91 -19.74 -13.90
N GLY A 224 6.87 -19.44 -15.20
CA GLY A 224 5.84 -19.92 -16.10
C GLY A 224 6.18 -19.61 -17.55
N PHE A 225 5.53 -20.35 -18.44
CA PHE A 225 5.84 -20.39 -19.87
C PHE A 225 4.53 -20.34 -20.66
N PRO A 226 4.46 -19.49 -21.71
CA PRO A 226 3.35 -19.55 -22.65
C PRO A 226 3.48 -20.79 -23.54
N VAL A 227 2.34 -21.40 -23.85
CA VAL A 227 2.23 -22.54 -24.76
C VAL A 227 1.74 -22.05 -26.12
N VAL A 228 2.48 -22.35 -27.18
CA VAL A 228 2.17 -21.98 -28.56
C VAL A 228 1.90 -23.20 -29.42
N LEU A 229 1.14 -23.03 -30.50
CA LEU A 229 0.78 -24.12 -31.41
C LEU A 229 2.03 -24.74 -32.05
N SER A 230 2.93 -23.89 -32.59
CA SER A 230 4.21 -24.30 -33.16
C SER A 230 5.21 -23.14 -33.07
N SER A 231 6.50 -23.46 -33.07
CA SER A 231 7.59 -22.48 -33.05
C SER A 231 7.55 -21.51 -34.24
N GLU A 232 7.01 -21.93 -35.39
CA GLU A 232 6.92 -21.10 -36.59
C GLU A 232 5.71 -20.16 -36.57
N SER A 233 4.55 -20.67 -36.15
CA SER A 233 3.29 -19.92 -36.21
C SER A 233 3.08 -19.01 -34.99
N GLN A 234 3.66 -19.39 -33.84
CA GLN A 234 3.59 -18.68 -32.56
C GLN A 234 2.15 -18.33 -32.11
N TYR A 235 1.13 -19.05 -32.59
CA TYR A 235 -0.23 -18.86 -32.11
C TYR A 235 -0.34 -19.28 -30.65
N LEU A 236 -0.87 -18.39 -29.81
CA LEU A 236 -1.02 -18.64 -28.38
C LEU A 236 -2.13 -19.67 -28.13
N VAL A 237 -1.81 -20.73 -27.40
CA VAL A 237 -2.75 -21.78 -26.98
C VAL A 237 -3.12 -21.62 -25.50
N GLY A 238 -2.15 -21.26 -24.66
CA GLY A 238 -2.39 -21.07 -23.24
C GLY A 238 -1.14 -20.69 -22.46
N PHE A 239 -1.21 -20.80 -21.14
CA PHE A 239 -0.11 -20.51 -20.23
C PHE A 239 0.03 -21.60 -19.17
N VAL A 240 1.26 -21.95 -18.82
CA VAL A 240 1.53 -23.00 -17.83
C VAL A 240 2.59 -22.56 -16.83
N LEU A 241 2.38 -22.88 -15.55
CA LEU A 241 3.33 -22.56 -14.49
C LEU A 241 4.42 -23.62 -14.39
N ARG A 242 5.65 -23.19 -14.09
CA ARG A 242 6.81 -24.07 -13.91
C ARG A 242 6.56 -25.14 -12.85
N ARG A 243 6.00 -24.73 -11.70
CA ARG A 243 5.72 -25.63 -10.57
C ARG A 243 4.76 -26.77 -10.99
N ASP A 244 3.76 -26.45 -11.81
CA ASP A 244 2.71 -27.40 -12.18
C ASP A 244 3.25 -28.38 -13.23
N LEU A 245 4.10 -27.90 -14.15
CA LEU A 245 4.85 -28.76 -15.06
C LEU A 245 5.79 -29.71 -14.32
N MET A 246 6.61 -29.20 -13.40
CA MET A 246 7.55 -30.02 -12.64
C MET A 246 6.83 -31.12 -11.86
N LEU A 247 5.73 -30.78 -11.17
CA LEU A 247 4.93 -31.75 -10.43
C LEU A 247 4.28 -32.77 -11.37
N ALA A 248 3.77 -32.34 -12.52
CA ALA A 248 3.13 -33.23 -13.47
C ALA A 248 4.12 -34.23 -14.09
N ILE A 249 5.32 -33.78 -14.48
CA ILE A 249 6.38 -34.65 -15.01
C ILE A 249 6.87 -35.63 -13.94
N ALA A 250 7.10 -35.15 -12.71
CA ALA A 250 7.54 -36.00 -11.60
C ALA A 250 6.49 -37.07 -11.24
N ASN A 251 5.20 -36.71 -11.25
CA ASN A 251 4.11 -37.67 -11.02
C ASN A 251 3.96 -38.65 -12.17
N ALA A 252 4.14 -38.20 -13.42
CA ALA A 252 4.07 -39.08 -14.58
C ALA A 252 5.18 -40.13 -14.56
N ARG A 253 6.42 -39.76 -14.23
CA ARG A 253 7.53 -40.73 -14.10
C ARG A 253 7.30 -41.78 -13.01
N LYS A 254 6.54 -41.46 -11.96
CA LYS A 254 6.25 -42.39 -10.86
C LYS A 254 5.05 -43.29 -11.16
N ASN A 255 4.03 -42.76 -11.81
CA ASN A 255 2.71 -43.40 -11.90
C ASN A 255 2.39 -43.95 -13.30
N GLN A 256 3.14 -43.58 -14.34
CA GLN A 256 2.93 -44.05 -15.71
C GLN A 256 4.12 -44.87 -16.19
N GLU A 257 3.88 -46.16 -16.41
CA GLU A 257 4.87 -47.06 -17.03
C GLU A 257 5.07 -46.64 -18.50
N GLY A 258 6.32 -46.40 -18.90
CA GLY A 258 6.69 -46.07 -20.28
C GLY A 258 6.94 -44.58 -20.58
N VAL A 259 6.78 -43.67 -19.62
CA VAL A 259 7.20 -42.26 -19.79
C VAL A 259 8.71 -42.17 -19.61
N VAL A 260 9.41 -41.81 -20.69
CA VAL A 260 10.87 -41.64 -20.74
C VAL A 260 11.23 -40.21 -21.11
N SER A 261 12.51 -39.84 -21.03
CA SER A 261 12.98 -38.49 -21.38
C SER A 261 12.64 -38.09 -22.82
N ASN A 262 12.60 -39.06 -23.74
CA ASN A 262 12.24 -38.86 -25.15
C ASN A 262 10.72 -38.88 -25.41
N SER A 263 9.88 -39.03 -24.38
CA SER A 263 8.43 -38.92 -24.53
C SER A 263 8.04 -37.49 -24.91
N ILE A 264 7.12 -37.34 -25.85
CA ILE A 264 6.60 -36.04 -26.29
C ILE A 264 5.53 -35.55 -25.32
N VAL A 265 5.57 -34.25 -25.02
CA VAL A 265 4.59 -33.56 -24.17
C VAL A 265 3.46 -33.00 -25.04
N TYR A 266 2.23 -33.37 -24.70
CA TYR A 266 1.03 -32.92 -25.40
C TYR A 266 0.12 -32.07 -24.51
N PHE A 267 -0.20 -30.87 -24.97
CA PHE A 267 -1.22 -29.99 -24.39
C PHE A 267 -2.56 -30.03 -25.16
N SER A 268 -2.62 -30.81 -26.23
CA SER A 268 -3.82 -31.05 -27.02
C SER A 268 -4.75 -32.10 -26.40
N SER A 269 -6.04 -32.08 -26.78
CA SER A 269 -6.98 -33.17 -26.47
C SER A 269 -6.70 -34.42 -27.31
N GLN A 270 -6.28 -34.21 -28.55
CA GLN A 270 -5.96 -35.28 -29.49
C GLN A 270 -4.48 -35.58 -29.38
N VAL A 271 -4.17 -36.83 -29.05
CA VAL A 271 -2.79 -37.30 -28.90
C VAL A 271 -2.61 -38.46 -29.86
N PRO A 272 -1.71 -38.34 -30.86
CA PRO A 272 -1.36 -39.45 -31.73
C PRO A 272 -0.87 -40.61 -30.87
N ASN A 273 -1.43 -41.79 -31.06
CA ASN A 273 -1.01 -42.99 -30.35
C ASN A 273 -0.33 -43.93 -31.33
N ASN A 274 0.97 -43.70 -31.55
CA ASN A 274 1.80 -44.59 -32.34
C ASN A 274 2.37 -45.69 -31.44
N PRO A 275 2.15 -46.99 -31.73
CA PRO A 275 2.67 -48.09 -30.92
C PRO A 275 4.21 -48.16 -30.84
N ASN A 276 4.90 -47.54 -31.80
CA ASN A 276 6.35 -47.57 -31.91
C ASN A 276 7.05 -46.42 -31.17
N ASP A 277 6.28 -45.40 -30.75
CA ASP A 277 6.82 -44.22 -30.08
C ASP A 277 6.72 -44.36 -28.55
N PRO A 278 7.58 -43.69 -27.77
CA PRO A 278 7.46 -43.67 -26.32
C PRO A 278 6.09 -43.15 -25.87
N ALA A 279 5.61 -43.58 -24.69
CA ALA A 279 4.30 -43.21 -24.21
C ALA A 279 4.16 -41.67 -24.10
N PRO A 280 3.12 -41.06 -24.71
CA PRO A 280 2.99 -39.61 -24.76
C PRO A 280 2.52 -39.04 -23.42
N LEU A 281 3.12 -37.91 -23.00
CA LEU A 281 2.79 -37.25 -21.74
C LEU A 281 1.68 -36.20 -21.94
N LYS A 282 0.48 -36.47 -21.40
CA LYS A 282 -0.69 -35.59 -21.56
C LYS A 282 -0.76 -34.55 -20.44
N LEU A 283 -0.44 -33.29 -20.76
CA LEU A 283 -0.41 -32.17 -19.80
C LEU A 283 -1.50 -31.11 -20.02
N ARG A 284 -2.50 -31.39 -20.86
CA ARG A 284 -3.63 -30.46 -21.09
C ARG A 284 -4.31 -29.96 -19.80
N LYS A 285 -4.38 -30.80 -18.75
CA LYS A 285 -5.11 -30.47 -17.51
C LYS A 285 -4.47 -29.35 -16.68
N ILE A 286 -3.16 -29.13 -16.84
CA ILE A 286 -2.42 -28.08 -16.12
C ILE A 286 -2.30 -26.78 -16.94
N LEU A 287 -2.77 -26.79 -18.18
CA LEU A 287 -2.71 -25.63 -19.07
C LEU A 287 -3.86 -24.68 -18.75
N ASP A 288 -3.53 -23.43 -18.48
CA ASP A 288 -4.51 -22.35 -18.49
C ASP A 288 -4.81 -21.96 -19.94
N MET A 289 -6.02 -22.25 -20.39
CA MET A 289 -6.48 -21.99 -21.77
C MET A 289 -6.96 -20.54 -21.96
N ALA A 290 -7.14 -19.78 -20.87
CA ALA A 290 -7.65 -18.41 -20.93
C ALA A 290 -6.74 -17.44 -20.16
N PRO A 291 -5.43 -17.40 -20.46
CA PRO A 291 -4.56 -16.40 -19.85
C PRO A 291 -4.98 -15.00 -20.28
N ILE A 292 -4.78 -14.02 -19.40
CA ILE A 292 -5.08 -12.63 -19.72
C ILE A 292 -4.10 -12.13 -20.78
N THR A 293 -4.68 -11.70 -21.90
CA THR A 293 -3.97 -11.22 -23.08
C THR A 293 -4.35 -9.78 -23.37
N ILE A 294 -3.40 -9.04 -23.91
CA ILE A 294 -3.57 -7.68 -24.41
C ILE A 294 -2.99 -7.58 -25.81
N THR A 295 -3.38 -6.55 -26.56
CA THR A 295 -2.78 -6.25 -27.86
C THR A 295 -1.53 -5.39 -27.71
N ASP A 296 -0.65 -5.45 -28.70
CA ASP A 296 0.59 -4.65 -28.77
C ASP A 296 0.34 -3.13 -28.70
N GLN A 297 -0.82 -2.69 -29.22
CA GLN A 297 -1.23 -1.28 -29.24
C GLN A 297 -1.98 -0.81 -27.98
N THR A 298 -2.14 -1.68 -26.97
CA THR A 298 -2.85 -1.31 -25.75
C THR A 298 -2.08 -0.21 -24.99
N PRO A 299 -2.72 0.91 -24.60
CA PRO A 299 -2.07 1.95 -23.81
C PRO A 299 -1.59 1.42 -22.45
N MET A 300 -0.42 1.86 -22.00
CA MET A 300 0.15 1.41 -20.73
C MET A 300 -0.69 1.81 -19.52
N GLU A 301 -1.51 2.86 -19.60
CA GLU A 301 -2.48 3.21 -18.55
C GLU A 301 -3.44 2.05 -18.27
N THR A 302 -4.03 1.48 -19.31
CA THR A 302 -4.93 0.31 -19.20
C THR A 302 -4.18 -0.91 -18.67
N VAL A 303 -2.94 -1.14 -19.12
CA VAL A 303 -2.11 -2.26 -18.63
C VAL A 303 -1.86 -2.10 -17.13
N VAL A 304 -1.40 -0.92 -16.69
CA VAL A 304 -1.16 -0.61 -15.28
C VAL A 304 -2.43 -0.80 -14.45
N GLU A 305 -3.58 -0.35 -14.96
CA GLU A 305 -4.87 -0.53 -14.30
C GLU A 305 -5.27 -2.00 -14.16
N MET A 306 -5.03 -2.83 -15.19
CA MET A 306 -5.23 -4.28 -15.09
C MET A 306 -4.35 -4.89 -13.98
N PHE A 307 -3.07 -4.53 -13.91
CA PHE A 307 -2.18 -5.01 -12.85
C PHE A 307 -2.62 -4.55 -11.45
N ARG A 308 -3.14 -3.32 -11.31
CA ARG A 308 -3.62 -2.77 -10.03
C ARG A 308 -4.95 -3.39 -9.59
N LYS A 309 -5.94 -3.45 -10.49
CA LYS A 309 -7.32 -3.85 -10.16
C LYS A 309 -7.53 -5.36 -10.14
N LEU A 310 -6.91 -6.09 -11.08
CA LEU A 310 -7.04 -7.55 -11.16
C LEU A 310 -5.93 -8.28 -10.39
N GLY A 311 -4.89 -7.57 -9.94
CA GLY A 311 -3.78 -8.17 -9.19
C GLY A 311 -2.92 -9.13 -10.02
N LEU A 312 -2.75 -8.83 -11.31
CA LEU A 312 -2.07 -9.72 -12.26
C LEU A 312 -0.60 -9.90 -11.91
N ARG A 313 -0.08 -11.10 -12.13
CA ARG A 313 1.37 -11.40 -12.05
C ARG A 313 2.06 -11.12 -13.38
N GLN A 314 1.40 -11.48 -14.47
CA GLN A 314 1.82 -11.24 -15.84
C GLN A 314 0.61 -11.13 -16.77
N THR A 315 0.83 -10.56 -17.95
CA THR A 315 -0.10 -10.53 -19.08
C THR A 315 0.66 -10.86 -20.36
N LEU A 316 0.02 -11.57 -21.27
CA LEU A 316 0.61 -11.92 -22.57
C LEU A 316 0.26 -10.86 -23.61
N VAL A 317 1.23 -10.47 -24.43
CA VAL A 317 1.03 -9.52 -25.52
C VAL A 317 0.91 -10.29 -26.82
N THR A 318 -0.20 -10.08 -27.52
CA THR A 318 -0.51 -10.79 -28.77
C THR A 318 -0.84 -9.82 -29.89
N HIS A 319 -0.58 -10.22 -31.13
CA HIS A 319 -1.00 -9.50 -32.33
C HIS A 319 -1.63 -10.50 -33.29
N ASN A 320 -2.92 -10.34 -33.59
CA ASN A 320 -3.70 -11.27 -34.41
C ASN A 320 -3.58 -12.74 -33.93
N GLY A 321 -3.60 -12.96 -32.62
CA GLY A 321 -3.49 -14.29 -32.00
C GLY A 321 -2.07 -14.86 -31.92
N ARG A 322 -1.07 -14.20 -32.52
CA ARG A 322 0.34 -14.57 -32.37
C ARG A 322 0.92 -13.97 -31.11
N LEU A 323 1.67 -14.76 -30.36
CA LEU A 323 2.37 -14.32 -29.16
C LEU A 323 3.59 -13.48 -29.54
N LEU A 324 3.64 -12.24 -29.07
CA LEU A 324 4.79 -11.35 -29.26
C LEU A 324 5.68 -11.28 -28.01
N GLY A 325 5.05 -11.29 -26.84
CA GLY A 325 5.79 -11.08 -25.60
C GLY A 325 4.95 -11.29 -24.35
N ILE A 326 5.59 -11.04 -23.22
CA ILE A 326 5.01 -11.07 -21.88
C ILE A 326 5.34 -9.75 -21.18
N ILE A 327 4.39 -9.23 -20.42
CA ILE A 327 4.61 -8.13 -19.48
C ILE A 327 4.43 -8.70 -18.08
N THR A 328 5.42 -8.53 -17.22
CA THR A 328 5.32 -8.89 -15.81
C THR A 328 5.13 -7.65 -14.93
N LYS A 329 4.68 -7.85 -13.69
CA LYS A 329 4.60 -6.75 -12.71
C LYS A 329 5.93 -6.00 -12.55
N LYS A 330 7.06 -6.70 -12.67
CA LYS A 330 8.40 -6.10 -12.60
C LYS A 330 8.69 -5.18 -13.78
N ASP A 331 8.28 -5.56 -14.99
CA ASP A 331 8.47 -4.74 -16.19
C ASP A 331 7.66 -3.45 -16.11
N VAL A 332 6.41 -3.55 -15.62
CA VAL A 332 5.56 -2.38 -15.37
C VAL A 332 6.20 -1.43 -14.37
N LEU A 333 6.69 -1.94 -13.23
CA LEU A 333 7.34 -1.13 -12.20
C LEU A 333 8.61 -0.47 -12.71
N ARG A 334 9.45 -1.21 -13.44
CA ARG A 334 10.67 -0.68 -14.05
C ARG A 334 10.35 0.45 -15.04
N HIS A 335 9.31 0.29 -15.85
CA HIS A 335 8.88 1.31 -16.80
C HIS A 335 8.37 2.57 -16.10
N VAL A 336 7.57 2.41 -15.04
CA VAL A 336 7.11 3.53 -14.20
C VAL A 336 8.29 4.27 -13.56
N ALA A 337 9.30 3.55 -13.08
CA ALA A 337 10.52 4.13 -12.51
C ALA A 337 11.30 4.97 -13.52
N GLN A 338 11.51 4.41 -14.73
CA GLN A 338 12.20 5.08 -15.83
C GLN A 338 11.50 6.39 -16.21
N LEU A 339 10.17 6.37 -16.31
CA LEU A 339 9.38 7.56 -16.61
C LEU A 339 9.44 8.61 -15.49
N GLY A 340 9.63 8.17 -14.24
CA GLY A 340 9.81 9.03 -13.07
C GLY A 340 11.22 9.60 -12.90
N ASN A 341 12.14 9.39 -13.85
CA ASN A 341 13.59 9.68 -13.72
C ASN A 341 14.21 9.07 -12.45
N GLN A 342 13.70 7.92 -12.00
CA GLN A 342 14.28 7.13 -10.92
C GLN A 342 15.12 6.01 -11.52
N ASP A 343 16.22 5.67 -10.85
CA ASP A 343 17.09 4.59 -11.30
C ASP A 343 16.29 3.27 -11.32
N PRO A 344 16.09 2.63 -12.49
CA PRO A 344 15.28 1.42 -12.59
C PRO A 344 15.84 0.23 -11.80
N GLU A 345 17.14 0.28 -11.49
CA GLU A 345 17.86 -0.73 -10.71
C GLU A 345 17.72 -0.50 -9.20
N SER A 346 17.28 0.68 -8.73
CA SER A 346 17.10 0.95 -7.30
C SER A 346 15.79 0.39 -6.73
N ILE A 347 14.87 -0.07 -7.60
CA ILE A 347 13.60 -0.73 -7.23
C ILE A 347 13.75 -2.26 -7.24
N LEU A 348 14.96 -2.75 -7.48
CA LEU A 348 15.31 -4.16 -7.44
C LEU A 348 16.45 -4.37 -6.42
N PHE A 349 16.59 -5.62 -5.96
CA PHE A 349 17.56 -6.14 -4.98
C PHE A 349 17.08 -6.21 -3.52
N ASN A 350 16.05 -7.06 -3.30
CA ASN A 350 16.24 -8.36 -2.63
C ASN A 350 15.17 -9.37 -3.06
#